data_AF-A0AAE0A2V5-F1
#
_entry.id   AF-A0AAE0A2V5-F1
#
_cell.length_a   1.000
_cell.length_b   1.000
_cell.length_c   1.000
_cell.angle_alpha   90.00
_cell.angle_beta   90.00
_cell.angle_gamma   90.00
#
_symmetry.space_group_name_H-M   'P 1'
#
loop_
_entity.id
_entity.type
_entity.pdbx_description
1 polymer ?
#
loop_
_entity_poly.entity_id
_entity_poly.type
_entity_poly.pdbx_seq_one_letter_code
_entity_poly.pdbx_strand_id
1 'polypeptide(L)'
;MATIASSNIQKDVSDTVAWSFCPKGLYIVSSYRRCVEELTEVGSSEKDSVWKGTSPPKVEIFVWQLLRVRIMVRVMLNKIGAIRNGDLSCPLCVRDVESVDHLFLQCPWVWSLWKTCMGWW
;
A
#
# COMPACT_ATOMS: atom_id res chain seq x y z
N MET A 1 1.94 -0.95 19.27
CA MET A 1 2.12 -0.35 20.61
C MET A 1 2.24 -1.49 21.60
N ALA A 2 3.35 -1.58 22.32
CA ALA A 2 3.50 -2.59 23.38
C ALA A 2 2.65 -2.14 24.57
N THR A 3 1.53 -2.82 24.80
CA THR A 3 0.66 -2.54 25.94
C THR A 3 1.17 -3.35 27.12
N ILE A 4 1.61 -2.67 28.18
CA ILE A 4 1.92 -3.33 29.45
C ILE A 4 0.60 -3.89 29.97
N ALA A 5 0.47 -5.21 30.00
CA ALA A 5 -0.71 -5.85 30.57
C ALA A 5 -0.83 -5.43 32.04
N SER A 6 -2.04 -5.10 32.47
CA SER A 6 -2.35 -4.74 33.86
C SER A 6 -2.28 -5.97 34.77
N SER A 7 -1.11 -6.59 34.88
CA SER A 7 -0.83 -7.75 35.71
C SER A 7 0.05 -7.35 36.89
N ASN A 8 -0.11 -8.09 37.99
CA ASN A 8 0.58 -7.84 39.25
C ASN A 8 2.09 -8.07 39.06
N ILE A 9 2.90 -7.02 39.24
CA ILE A 9 4.35 -7.05 38.97
C ILE A 9 5.03 -7.95 40.00
N GLN A 10 5.55 -9.09 39.56
CA GLN A 10 6.33 -9.99 40.39
C GLN A 10 7.81 -9.60 40.31
N LYS A 11 8.39 -9.19 41.45
CA LYS A 11 9.75 -8.64 41.52
C LYS A 11 10.89 -9.64 41.27
N ASP A 12 10.58 -10.93 41.22
CA ASP A 12 11.58 -12.01 41.17
C ASP A 12 11.40 -12.94 39.96
N VAL A 13 10.65 -12.47 38.95
CA VAL A 13 10.38 -13.20 37.72
C VAL A 13 10.95 -12.41 36.55
N SER A 14 11.72 -13.07 35.70
CA SER A 14 12.25 -12.45 34.47
C SER A 14 11.10 -12.06 33.54
N ASP A 15 11.21 -10.88 32.94
CA ASP A 15 10.27 -10.41 31.92
C ASP A 15 10.19 -11.39 30.76
N THR A 16 8.97 -11.57 30.23
CA THR A 16 8.70 -12.42 29.07
C THR A 16 7.85 -11.67 28.06
N VAL A 17 8.03 -11.98 26.77
CA VAL A 17 7.20 -11.42 25.71
C VAL A 17 5.85 -12.13 25.70
N ALA A 18 4.77 -11.38 25.86
CA ALA A 18 3.40 -11.89 25.81
C ALA A 18 2.62 -11.29 24.64
N TRP A 19 1.85 -12.13 23.94
CA TRP A 19 0.94 -11.71 22.89
C TRP A 19 -0.33 -11.10 23.49
N SER A 20 -0.52 -9.79 23.31
CA SER A 20 -1.61 -9.01 23.94
C SER A 20 -3.03 -9.43 23.50
N PHE A 21 -3.17 -10.07 22.33
CA PHE A 21 -4.47 -10.51 21.79
C PHE A 21 -4.83 -11.95 22.21
N CYS A 22 -4.10 -12.52 23.18
CA CYS A 22 -4.43 -13.77 23.85
C CYS A 22 -4.34 -13.58 25.37
N PRO A 23 -5.39 -13.93 26.15
CA PRO A 23 -5.35 -13.84 27.61
C PRO A 23 -4.24 -14.67 28.26
N LYS A 24 -3.78 -15.73 27.59
CA LYS A 24 -2.67 -16.58 28.04
C LYS A 24 -1.28 -16.03 27.65
N GLY A 25 -1.22 -14.88 26.96
CA GLY A 25 0.02 -14.32 26.44
C GLY A 25 0.66 -15.12 25.30
N LEU A 26 -0.01 -16.16 24.78
CA LEU A 26 0.53 -17.02 23.73
C LEU A 26 0.20 -16.51 22.33
N TYR A 27 1.17 -16.56 21.44
CA TYR A 27 0.93 -16.35 20.02
C TYR A 27 0.22 -17.57 19.42
N ILE A 28 -1.01 -17.37 18.93
CA ILE A 28 -1.78 -18.39 18.22
C ILE A 28 -2.33 -17.76 16.94
N VAL A 29 -2.24 -18.46 15.81
CA VAL A 29 -2.68 -17.98 14.49
C VAL A 29 -4.14 -17.47 14.51
N SER A 30 -5.03 -18.14 15.23
CA SER A 30 -6.43 -17.69 15.39
C SER A 30 -6.55 -16.35 16.11
N SER A 31 -5.78 -16.14 17.18
CA SER A 31 -5.74 -14.86 17.91
C SER A 31 -5.13 -13.73 17.08
N TYR A 32 -4.13 -14.05 16.24
CA TYR A 32 -3.55 -13.12 15.29
C TYR A 32 -4.54 -12.72 14.19
N ARG A 33 -5.25 -13.68 13.60
CA ARG A 33 -6.28 -13.40 12.59
C ARG A 33 -7.35 -12.45 13.13
N ARG A 34 -7.89 -12.75 14.31
CA ARG A 34 -8.88 -11.89 14.96
C ARG A 34 -8.33 -10.48 15.22
N CYS A 35 -7.10 -10.39 15.72
CA CYS A 35 -6.40 -9.11 15.89
C CYS A 35 -6.32 -8.32 14.58
N VAL A 36 -5.94 -8.98 13.48
CA VAL A 36 -5.88 -8.35 12.16
C VAL A 36 -7.26 -7.89 11.71
N GLU A 37 -8.29 -8.72 11.88
CA GLU A 37 -9.68 -8.38 11.54
C GLU A 37 -10.12 -7.12 12.32
N GLU A 38 -9.98 -7.11 13.65
CA GLU A 38 -10.30 -5.95 14.52
C GLU A 38 -9.51 -4.68 14.15
N LEU A 39 -8.22 -4.82 13.80
CA LEU A 39 -7.38 -3.67 13.40
C LEU A 39 -7.66 -3.19 11.97
N THR A 40 -8.25 -4.04 11.12
CA THR A 40 -8.51 -3.73 9.71
C THR A 40 -9.94 -3.28 9.43
N GLU A 41 -10.83 -3.29 10.42
CA GLU A 41 -12.17 -2.68 10.37
C GLU A 41 -12.12 -1.16 10.11
N VAL A 42 -10.96 -0.52 10.27
CA VAL A 42 -10.72 0.85 9.80
C VAL A 42 -10.34 0.83 8.30
N GLY A 43 -11.35 0.81 7.43
CA GLY A 43 -11.20 1.12 6.00
C GLY A 43 -11.33 -0.08 5.05
N SER A 44 -12.55 -0.61 4.92
CA SER A 44 -12.92 -1.65 3.95
C SER A 44 -13.47 -1.10 2.63
N SER A 45 -13.78 0.20 2.52
CA SER A 45 -14.44 0.73 1.31
C SER A 45 -13.56 0.72 0.04
N GLU A 46 -12.24 0.82 0.16
CA GLU A 46 -11.33 0.89 -1.00
C GLU A 46 -10.72 -0.46 -1.39
N LYS A 47 -10.82 -1.48 -0.53
CA LYS A 47 -10.18 -2.78 -0.75
C LYS A 47 -10.95 -3.62 -1.78
N ASP A 48 -12.27 -3.48 -1.84
CA ASP A 48 -13.13 -4.34 -2.67
C ASP A 48 -13.31 -3.84 -4.11
N SER A 49 -12.91 -2.60 -4.41
CA SER A 49 -13.17 -2.00 -5.73
C SER A 49 -12.23 -2.51 -6.84
N VAL A 50 -11.03 -2.99 -6.48
CA VAL A 50 -10.01 -3.42 -7.45
C VAL A 50 -10.13 -4.89 -7.83
N TRP A 51 -10.53 -5.75 -6.89
CA TRP A 51 -10.57 -7.20 -7.07
C TRP A 51 -11.93 -7.67 -7.62
N LYS A 52 -12.27 -7.22 -8.83
CA LYS A 52 -13.58 -7.52 -9.46
C LYS A 52 -13.57 -8.75 -10.35
N GLY A 53 -12.40 -9.32 -10.64
CA GLY A 53 -12.24 -10.42 -11.59
C GLY A 53 -12.50 -10.03 -13.05
N THR A 54 -12.63 -8.72 -13.34
CA THR A 54 -12.93 -8.22 -14.69
C THR A 54 -11.68 -8.08 -15.55
N SER A 55 -10.50 -8.15 -14.94
CA SER A 55 -9.22 -8.05 -15.63
C SER A 55 -8.26 -9.14 -15.12
N PRO A 56 -7.21 -9.49 -15.89
CA PRO A 56 -6.23 -10.46 -15.43
C PRO A 56 -5.64 -10.05 -14.07
N PRO A 57 -5.30 -10.99 -13.18
CA PRO A 57 -4.82 -10.68 -11.83
C PRO A 57 -3.64 -9.70 -11.79
N LYS A 58 -2.76 -9.73 -12.80
CA LYS A 58 -1.64 -8.78 -12.93
C LYS A 58 -2.11 -7.33 -13.09
N VAL A 59 -3.21 -7.10 -13.80
CA VAL A 59 -3.80 -5.77 -14.00
C VAL A 59 -4.44 -5.28 -12.70
N GLU A 60 -5.17 -6.14 -11.99
CA GLU A 60 -5.77 -5.79 -10.69
C GLU A 60 -4.69 -5.44 -9.65
N ILE A 61 -3.62 -6.24 -9.56
CA ILE A 61 -2.47 -5.94 -8.70
C ILE A 61 -1.85 -4.59 -9.07
N PHE A 62 -1.70 -4.31 -10.36
CA PHE A 62 -1.13 -3.05 -10.84
C PHE A 62 -2.01 -1.85 -10.48
N VAL A 63 -3.33 -1.93 -10.70
CA VAL A 63 -4.29 -0.89 -10.33
C VAL A 63 -4.31 -0.67 -8.81
N TRP A 64 -4.25 -1.74 -8.02
CA TRP A 64 -4.15 -1.64 -6.57
C TRP A 64 -2.87 -0.92 -6.12
N GLN A 65 -1.75 -1.17 -6.80
CA GLN A 65 -0.49 -0.44 -6.54
C GLN A 65 -0.58 1.04 -6.96
N LEU A 66 -1.24 1.34 -8.08
CA LEU A 66 -1.49 2.71 -8.53
C LEU A 66 -2.27 3.52 -7.49
N LEU A 67 -3.41 2.99 -7.03
CA LEU A 67 -4.29 3.66 -6.07
C LEU A 67 -3.60 3.93 -4.72
N ARG A 68 -2.66 3.07 -4.33
CA ARG A 68 -1.87 3.23 -3.09
C ARG A 68 -0.59 4.03 -3.29
N VAL A 69 -0.37 4.61 -4.47
CA VAL A 69 0.85 5.35 -4.84
C VAL A 69 2.11 4.53 -4.53
N ARG A 70 2.06 3.22 -4.81
CA ARG A 70 3.17 2.27 -4.56
C ARG A 70 4.05 2.03 -5.76
N ILE A 71 3.82 2.75 -6.86
CA ILE A 71 4.60 2.62 -8.08
C ILE A 71 5.85 3.49 -8.02
N MET A 72 6.96 2.93 -8.52
CA MET A 72 8.28 3.56 -8.56
C MET A 72 8.38 4.61 -9.69
N VAL A 73 7.53 5.64 -9.65
CA VAL A 73 7.70 6.85 -10.47
C VAL A 73 8.83 7.72 -9.94
N ARG A 74 9.41 8.62 -10.74
CA ARG A 74 10.56 9.44 -10.31
C ARG A 74 10.33 10.20 -9.01
N VAL A 75 9.13 10.75 -8.79
CA VAL A 75 8.80 11.41 -7.51
C VAL A 75 8.97 10.45 -6.33
N MET A 76 8.52 9.21 -6.46
CA MET A 76 8.68 8.19 -5.40
C MET A 76 10.14 7.75 -5.28
N LEU A 77 10.84 7.51 -6.40
CA LEU A 77 12.26 7.15 -6.42
C LEU A 77 13.13 8.21 -5.73
N ASN A 78 12.84 9.49 -5.96
CA ASN A 78 13.53 10.60 -5.29
C ASN A 78 13.19 10.65 -3.80
N LYS A 79 11.91 10.43 -3.44
CA LYS A 79 11.44 10.41 -2.06
C LYS A 79 12.11 9.30 -1.23
N ILE A 80 12.33 8.12 -1.81
CA ILE A 80 13.03 7.01 -1.13
C ILE A 80 14.56 7.12 -1.23
N GLY A 81 15.09 8.15 -1.90
CA GLY A 81 16.53 8.38 -2.07
C GLY A 81 17.21 7.45 -3.07
N ALA A 82 16.45 6.74 -3.92
CA ALA A 82 16.99 5.86 -4.96
C ALA A 82 17.60 6.65 -6.13
N ILE A 83 17.05 7.84 -6.42
CA ILE A 83 17.68 8.82 -7.31
C ILE A 83 17.97 10.09 -6.49
N ARG A 84 19.23 10.54 -6.46
CA ARG A 84 19.66 11.77 -5.78
C ARG A 84 19.97 12.82 -6.83
N ASN A 85 19.36 14.00 -6.72
CA ASN A 85 19.52 15.12 -7.66
C ASN A 85 19.16 14.78 -9.13
N GLY A 86 18.33 13.75 -9.32
CA GLY A 86 17.89 13.33 -10.64
C GLY A 86 16.80 14.25 -11.19
N ASP A 87 16.81 14.44 -12.50
CA ASP A 87 15.71 15.10 -13.21
C ASP A 87 14.40 14.34 -12.91
N LEU A 88 13.39 15.06 -12.44
CA LEU A 88 12.06 14.49 -12.13
C LEU A 88 11.12 14.55 -13.33
N SER A 89 11.58 15.05 -14.48
CA SER A 89 10.76 15.16 -15.67
C SER A 89 10.20 13.81 -16.11
N CYS A 90 8.95 13.85 -16.59
CA CYS A 90 8.28 12.71 -17.19
C CYS A 90 9.06 12.27 -18.44
N PRO A 91 9.44 10.98 -18.57
CA PRO A 91 10.24 10.49 -19.69
C PRO A 91 9.49 10.53 -21.02
N LEU A 92 8.16 10.67 -21.00
CA LEU A 92 7.33 10.72 -22.19
C LEU A 92 7.18 12.15 -22.73
N CYS A 93 6.74 13.09 -21.87
CA CYS A 93 6.47 14.45 -22.31
C CYS A 93 7.65 15.41 -22.09
N VAL A 94 8.59 15.08 -21.21
CA VAL A 94 9.78 15.88 -20.83
C VAL A 94 9.42 17.32 -20.44
N ARG A 95 8.23 17.51 -19.88
CA ARG A 95 7.65 18.83 -19.56
C ARG A 95 7.28 18.96 -18.10
N ASP A 96 6.49 18.01 -17.61
CA ASP A 96 6.01 18.00 -16.23
C ASP A 96 6.75 16.96 -15.40
N VAL A 97 6.59 17.03 -14.09
CA VAL A 97 7.16 16.07 -13.13
C VAL A 97 6.45 14.71 -13.24
N GLU A 98 7.23 13.62 -13.25
CA GLU A 98 6.72 12.25 -13.26
C GLU A 98 6.10 11.84 -11.91
N SER A 99 4.81 12.11 -11.76
CA SER A 99 3.95 11.53 -10.72
C SER A 99 3.11 10.38 -11.28
N VAL A 100 2.44 9.62 -10.41
CA VAL A 100 1.50 8.57 -10.83
C VAL A 100 0.37 9.18 -11.68
N ASP A 101 -0.25 10.25 -11.21
CA ASP A 101 -1.34 10.92 -11.93
C ASP A 101 -0.86 11.46 -13.29
N HIS A 102 0.33 12.06 -13.32
CA HIS A 102 0.86 12.55 -14.57
C HIS A 102 1.15 11.40 -15.55
N LEU A 103 1.91 10.39 -15.12
CA LEU A 103 2.32 9.29 -16.00
C LEU A 103 1.13 8.50 -16.56
N PHE A 104 0.07 8.30 -15.79
CA PHE A 104 -1.04 7.42 -16.18
C PHE A 104 -2.31 8.13 -16.66
N LEU A 105 -2.52 9.41 -16.29
CA LEU A 105 -3.76 10.13 -16.59
C LEU A 105 -3.55 11.44 -17.33
N GLN A 106 -2.54 12.25 -16.97
CA GLN A 106 -2.42 13.62 -17.48
C GLN A 106 -1.40 13.78 -18.62
N CYS A 107 -0.44 12.86 -18.73
CA CYS A 107 0.61 12.94 -19.74
C CYS A 107 -0.02 12.95 -21.15
N PRO A 108 0.29 13.93 -22.01
CA PRO A 108 -0.32 14.04 -23.34
C PRO A 108 -0.17 12.79 -24.20
N TRP A 109 0.97 12.11 -24.10
CA TRP A 109 1.22 10.84 -24.80
C TRP A 109 0.29 9.73 -24.32
N VAL A 110 0.15 9.59 -23.01
CA VAL A 110 -0.71 8.57 -22.40
C VAL A 110 -2.19 8.91 -22.63
N TRP A 111 -2.56 10.18 -22.58
CA TRP A 111 -3.92 10.63 -22.91
C TRP A 111 -4.27 10.32 -24.37
N SER A 112 -3.33 10.50 -25.30
CA SER A 112 -3.53 10.10 -26.69
C SER A 112 -3.73 8.59 -26.82
N LEU A 113 -2.95 7.78 -26.10
CA LEU A 113 -3.12 6.33 -26.06
C LEU A 113 -4.51 5.95 -25.55
N TRP A 114 -4.97 6.55 -24.45
CA TRP A 114 -6.31 6.33 -23.92
C TRP A 114 -7.40 6.66 -24.91
N LYS A 115 -7.29 7.79 -25.63
CA LYS A 115 -8.24 8.16 -26.69
C LYS A 115 -8.27 7.11 -27.80
N THR A 116 -7.12 6.61 -28.21
CA THR A 116 -7.05 5.54 -29.21
C THR A 116 -7.71 4.27 -28.69
N CYS A 117 -7.34 3.79 -27.49
CA CYS A 117 -7.94 2.59 -26.90
C CYS A 117 -9.45 2.70 -26.70
N MET A 118 -9.95 3.85 -26.23
CA MET A 118 -11.39 4.07 -26.06
C MET A 118 -12.12 4.25 -27.38
N GLY A 119 -11.48 4.78 -28.41
CA GLY A 119 -12.05 4.84 -29.76
C GLY A 119 -12.06 3.49 -30.49
N TRP A 120 -11.44 2.45 -29.90
CA TRP A 120 -11.48 1.08 -30.41
C TRP A 120 -12.59 0.23 -29.75
N TRP A 121 -13.25 0.79 -28.74
CA TRP A 121 -14.44 0.23 -28.09
C TRP A 121 -15.69 0.87 -28.68
#